data_AF-A0A3D5X9C6-F1
#
_entry.id   AF-A0A3D5X9C6-F1
#
_cell.length_a   1.000
_cell.length_b   1.000
_cell.length_c   1.000
_cell.angle_alpha   90.00
_cell.angle_beta   90.00
_cell.angle_gamma   90.00
#
_symmetry.space_group_name_H-M   'P 1'
#
loop_
_entity.id
_entity.type
_entity.pdbx_description
1 polymer ?
#
loop_
_entity_poly.entity_id
_entity_poly.type
_entity_poly.pdbx_seq_one_letter_code
_entity_poly.pdbx_strand_id
1 'polypeptide(L)' 'ANQYWLASSFIMLADVYIARDDFFQAKATLQSVIDGYGTPNDGIIDDASSKLTSLVKAEKEKQQGENANDTINIQWN' A
#
# COMPACT_ATOMS: atom_id res chain seq x y z
N ALA A 1 -5.26 -14.06 20.81
CA ALA A 1 -6.25 -14.69 19.90
C ALA A 1 -7.10 -13.65 19.16
N ASN A 2 -7.85 -12.77 19.83
CA ASN A 2 -8.76 -11.84 19.14
C ASN A 2 -8.07 -10.75 18.30
N GLN A 3 -6.92 -10.23 18.74
CA GLN A 3 -6.21 -9.18 18.01
C GLN A 3 -5.63 -9.67 16.69
N TYR A 4 -5.13 -10.90 16.63
CA TYR A 4 -4.58 -11.51 15.41
C TYR A 4 -5.62 -11.49 14.29
N TRP A 5 -6.79 -12.07 14.53
CA TRP A 5 -7.87 -12.13 13.54
C TRP A 5 -8.42 -10.74 13.18
N LEU A 6 -8.44 -9.81 14.14
CA LEU A 6 -8.80 -8.43 13.86
C LEU A 6 -7.80 -7.80 12.90
N ALA A 7 -6.50 -7.90 13.16
CA ALA A 7 -5.47 -7.38 12.25
C ALA A 7 -5.51 -8.06 10.87
N SER A 8 -5.69 -9.39 10.82
CA SER A 8 -5.88 -10.12 9.56
C SER A 8 -7.07 -9.59 8.75
N SER A 9 -8.17 -9.23 9.41
CA SER A 9 -9.35 -8.66 8.72
C SER A 9 -9.07 -7.28 8.11
N PHE A 10 -8.22 -6.46 8.76
CA PHE A 10 -7.80 -5.17 8.24
C PHE A 10 -6.84 -5.33 7.05
N ILE A 11 -5.94 -6.30 7.11
CA ILE A 11 -5.09 -6.67 5.96
C ILE A 11 -5.96 -7.10 4.77
N MET A 12 -6.99 -7.93 5.02
CA MET A 12 -7.94 -8.34 3.97
C MET A 12 -8.75 -7.15 3.43
N LEU A 13 -9.13 -6.20 4.29
CA LEU A 13 -9.80 -4.97 3.88
C LEU A 13 -8.91 -4.12 2.97
N ALA A 14 -7.60 -4.06 3.22
CA ALA A 14 -6.67 -3.39 2.32
C ALA A 14 -6.63 -4.03 0.93
N ASP A 15 -6.72 -5.36 0.83
CA ASP A 15 -6.81 -6.06 -0.46
C ASP A 15 -8.11 -5.69 -1.22
N VAL A 16 -9.21 -5.47 -0.50
CA VAL A 16 -10.48 -4.97 -1.10
C VAL A 16 -10.31 -3.54 -1.62
N TYR A 17 -9.63 -2.66 -0.87
CA TYR A 17 -9.34 -1.30 -1.35
C TYR A 17 -8.45 -1.32 -2.60
N ILE A 18 -7.43 -2.20 -2.65
CA ILE A 18 -6.59 -2.42 -3.83
C ILE A 18 -7.45 -2.84 -5.03
N ALA A 19 -8.35 -3.80 -4.84
CA ALA A 19 -9.24 -4.28 -5.90
C ALA A 19 -10.23 -3.21 -6.42
N ARG A 20 -10.41 -2.12 -5.66
CA ARG A 20 -11.25 -0.97 -6.01
C ARG A 20 -10.46 0.23 -6.51
N ASP A 21 -9.16 0.07 -6.78
CA ASP A 21 -8.22 1.13 -7.12
C ASP A 21 -8.12 2.27 -6.07
N ASP A 22 -8.57 2.02 -4.84
CA ASP A 22 -8.46 2.97 -3.71
C ASP A 22 -7.15 2.74 -2.95
N PHE A 23 -6.04 3.07 -3.63
CA PHE A 23 -4.70 2.85 -3.09
C PHE A 23 -4.41 3.72 -1.86
N PHE A 24 -5.08 4.85 -1.71
CA PHE A 24 -4.94 5.70 -0.53
C PHE A 24 -5.48 5.00 0.72
N GLN A 25 -6.72 4.48 0.65
CA GLN A 25 -7.31 3.75 1.77
C GLN A 25 -6.60 2.43 2.04
N ALA A 26 -6.12 1.73 1.00
CA ALA A 26 -5.31 0.52 1.17
C ALA A 26 -4.02 0.81 1.98
N LYS A 27 -3.27 1.86 1.61
CA LYS A 27 -2.05 2.26 2.33
C LYS A 27 -2.35 2.63 3.79
N ALA A 28 -3.38 3.46 4.01
CA ALA A 28 -3.76 3.89 5.35
C ALA A 28 -4.20 2.71 6.24
N THR A 29 -4.90 1.74 5.67
CA THR A 29 -5.35 0.54 6.39
C THR A 29 -4.18 -0.36 6.78
N LEU A 30 -3.21 -0.57 5.88
CA LEU A 30 -2.01 -1.35 6.20
C LEU A 30 -1.14 -0.64 7.24
N GLN A 31 -0.99 0.69 7.13
CA GLN A 31 -0.24 1.48 8.10
C GLN A 31 -0.87 1.44 9.49
N SER A 32 -2.21 1.48 9.59
CA SER A 32 -2.89 1.39 10.89
C SER A 32 -2.69 0.04 11.58
N VAL A 33 -2.54 -1.05 10.82
CA VAL A 33 -2.16 -2.36 11.37
C VAL A 33 -0.72 -2.33 11.87
N ILE A 34 0.21 -1.80 11.10
CA ILE A 34 1.64 -1.70 11.49
C ILE A 34 1.80 -0.88 12.77
N ASP A 35 1.13 0.27 12.86
CA ASP A 35 1.24 1.18 14.00
C ASP A 35 0.46 0.70 15.23
N GLY A 36 -0.65 -0.02 15.00
CA GLY A 36 -1.60 -0.40 16.05
C GLY A 36 -1.45 -1.84 16.58
N TYR A 37 -0.71 -2.72 15.90
CA TYR A 37 -0.60 -4.11 16.30
C TYR A 37 0.54 -4.34 17.30
N GLY A 38 0.19 -4.72 18.53
CA GLY A 38 1.15 -4.82 19.63
C GLY A 38 1.81 -6.18 19.81
N THR A 39 1.48 -7.20 19.01
CA THR A 39 2.09 -8.54 19.14
C THR A 39 3.20 -8.69 18.10
N PRO A 40 4.48 -8.68 18.49
CA PRO A 40 5.58 -8.90 17.56
C PRO A 40 5.73 -10.39 17.22
N ASN A 41 6.37 -10.69 16.08
CA ASN A 41 6.85 -12.01 15.66
C ASN A 41 5.79 -13.09 15.35
N ASP A 42 4.53 -12.71 15.11
CA ASP A 42 3.47 -13.64 14.65
C ASP A 42 3.13 -13.48 13.15
N GLY A 43 3.91 -12.66 12.43
CA GLY A 43 3.80 -12.43 11.00
C GLY A 43 2.87 -11.28 10.58
N ILE A 44 1.99 -10.78 11.45
CA ILE A 44 1.01 -9.74 11.08
C ILE A 44 1.67 -8.45 10.59
N ILE A 45 2.67 -7.96 11.34
CA ILE A 45 3.38 -6.73 10.99
C ILE A 45 4.19 -6.92 9.69
N ASP A 46 4.79 -8.10 9.52
CA ASP A 46 5.59 -8.42 8.33
C ASP A 46 4.71 -8.49 7.08
N ASP A 47 3.55 -9.16 7.17
CA ASP A 47 2.56 -9.26 6.09
C ASP A 47 2.04 -7.88 5.68
N ALA A 48 1.66 -7.04 6.66
CA ALA A 48 1.19 -5.69 6.41
C ALA A 48 2.28 -4.81 5.77
N SER A 49 3.51 -4.88 6.28
CA SER A 49 4.65 -4.10 5.78
C SER A 49 5.07 -4.52 4.37
N SER A 50 5.06 -5.83 4.09
CA SER A 50 5.39 -6.39 2.77
C SER A 50 4.37 -5.95 1.71
N LYS A 51 3.08 -6.03 2.04
CA LYS A 51 2.00 -5.53 1.16
C LYS A 51 2.12 -4.03 0.94
N LEU A 52 2.35 -3.24 1.98
CA LEU A 52 2.48 -1.78 1.87
C LEU A 52 3.66 -1.41 0.96
N THR A 53 4.80 -2.07 1.14
CA THR A 53 6.00 -1.88 0.30
C THR A 53 5.72 -2.20 -1.16
N SER A 54 5.05 -3.32 -1.42
CA SER A 54 4.66 -3.73 -2.77
C SER A 54 3.73 -2.71 -3.42
N LEU A 55 2.79 -2.16 -2.66
CA LEU A 55 1.84 -1.16 -3.12
C LEU A 55 2.52 0.16 -3.50
N VAL A 56 3.40 0.66 -2.64
CA VAL A 56 4.18 1.89 -2.89
C VAL A 56 5.11 1.71 -4.09
N LYS A 57 5.70 0.52 -4.24
CA LYS A 57 6.54 0.20 -5.41
C LYS A 57 5.72 0.23 -6.71
N ALA A 58 4.57 -0.44 -6.74
CA ALA A 58 3.69 -0.47 -7.90
C ALA A 58 3.20 0.94 -8.30
N GLU A 59 2.89 1.79 -7.32
CA GLU A 59 2.52 3.20 -7.55
C GLU A 59 3.66 3.99 -8.19
N LYS A 60 4.89 3.85 -7.68
CA LYS A 60 6.08 4.50 -8.23
C LYS A 60 6.38 4.06 -9.67
N GLU A 61 6.22 2.78 -9.96
CA GLU A 61 6.43 2.24 -11.32
C GLU A 61 5.40 2.78 -12.30
N LYS A 62 4.12 2.89 -11.90
CA LYS A 62 3.08 3.55 -12.72
C LYS A 62 3.41 5.02 -12.98
N GLN A 63 3.81 5.76 -11.95
CA GLN A 63 4.16 7.18 -12.08
C GLN A 63 5.38 7.37 -13.01
N GLN A 64 6.41 6.53 -12.93
CA GLN A 64 7.58 6.65 -13.82
C GLN A 64 7.26 6.34 -15.28
N GLY A 65 6.36 5.40 -15.56
CA GLY A 65 5.89 5.11 -16.91
C GLY A 65 5.05 6.24 -17.52
N GLU A 66 4.26 6.94 -16.71
CA GLU A 66 3.44 8.08 -17.15
C GLU A 66 4.28 9.34 -17.39
N ASN A 67 5.19 9.69 -16.47
CA ASN A 67 6.02 10.90 -16.58
C ASN A 67 7.00 10.88 -17.77
N ALA A 68 7.37 9.71 -18.29
CA ALA A 68 8.23 9.61 -19.47
C ALA A 68 7.55 10.14 -20.75
N ASN A 69 6.21 10.15 -20.80
CA ASN A 69 5.45 10.56 -21.98
C ASN A 69 5.08 12.05 -21.99
N ASP A 70 5.18 12.74 -20.85
CA ASP A 70 4.75 14.13 -20.66
C ASP A 70 5.89 15.17 -20.83
N THR A 71 7.05 14.76 -21.35
CA THR A 71 8.13 15.71 -21.65
C THR A 71 7.77 16.54 -22.89
N ILE A 72 6.95 17.57 -22.73
CA ILE A 72 6.68 18.56 -23.78
C ILE A 72 7.96 19.38 -23.97
N ASN A 73 8.67 19.10 -25.06
CA ASN A 73 9.89 19.82 -25.43
C ASN A 73 9.50 21.14 -26.10
N ILE A 74 9.42 22.22 -25.31
CA ILE A 74 9.06 23.55 -25.83
C ILE A 74 10.34 24.26 -26.26
N GLN A 75 10.57 24.36 -27.58
CA GLN A 75 11.61 25.21 -28.14
C GLN A 75 11.02 26.56 -28.55
N TRP A 76 11.51 27.64 -27.94
CA TRP A 76 11.24 29.00 -28.37
C TRP A 76 12.28 29.39 -29.43
N ASN A 77 11.80 29.84 -30.59
CA ASN A 77 12.60 30.29 -31.72
C ASN A 77 12.81 31.81 -31.67
#